data_AF-A0A5Q4TF40-F1
#
_entry.id   AF-A0A5Q4TF40-F1
#
_cell.length_a   1.000
_cell.length_b   1.000
_cell.length_c   1.000
_cell.angle_alpha   90.00
_cell.angle_beta   90.00
_cell.angle_gamma   90.00
#
_symmetry.space_group_name_H-M   'P 1'
#
loop_
_entity.id
_entity.type
_entity.pdbx_description
1 polymer ?
#
loop_
_entity_poly.entity_id
_entity_poly.type
_entity_poly.pdbx_seq_one_letter_code
_entity_poly.pdbx_strand_id
1 'polypeptide(L)'
;MALLLFAVFSSAAGQIMLKHGMRSASAAAPDGGVPLAMRAATTPWVVLGLAVFALSAVAWMSTLARVPLSTAYPFNALGYLLIVVAASTVLHERTSLWTWAGSLVVVAGLLMVMAGRQS
;
A
#
# COMPACT_ATOMS: atom_id res chain seq x y z
N MET A 1 -8.64 -8.22 -14.61
CA MET A 1 -9.07 -8.09 -13.19
C MET A 1 -8.17 -8.82 -12.21
N ALA A 2 -7.80 -10.09 -12.44
CA ALA A 2 -6.86 -10.80 -11.55
C ALA A 2 -5.52 -10.06 -11.36
N LEU A 3 -4.89 -9.58 -12.43
CA LEU A 3 -3.64 -8.79 -12.36
C LEU A 3 -3.78 -7.49 -11.56
N LEU A 4 -4.92 -6.83 -11.69
CA LEU A 4 -5.22 -5.58 -10.99
C LEU A 4 -5.37 -5.83 -9.49
N LEU A 5 -6.10 -6.87 -9.09
CA LEU A 5 -6.27 -7.24 -7.69
C LEU A 5 -4.92 -7.66 -7.11
N PHE A 6 -4.20 -8.51 -7.83
CA PHE A 6 -2.85 -8.91 -7.46
C PHE A 6 -1.93 -7.70 -7.24
N ALA A 7 -1.92 -6.72 -8.15
CA ALA A 7 -1.14 -5.49 -8.01
C ALA A 7 -1.54 -4.73 -6.74
N VAL A 8 -2.84 -4.53 -6.52
CA VAL A 8 -3.35 -3.78 -5.36
C VAL A 8 -3.01 -4.46 -4.02
N PHE A 9 -3.26 -5.76 -3.90
CA PHE A 9 -2.94 -6.52 -2.68
C PHE A 9 -1.42 -6.62 -2.45
N SER A 10 -0.65 -6.86 -3.50
CA SER A 10 0.82 -6.91 -3.40
C SER A 10 1.41 -5.55 -3.05
N SER A 11 0.87 -4.45 -3.59
CA SER A 11 1.24 -3.09 -3.21
C SER A 11 1.04 -2.86 -1.72
N ALA A 12 -0.14 -3.25 -1.21
CA ALA A 12 -0.46 -3.12 0.21
C ALA A 12 0.51 -3.92 1.09
N ALA A 13 0.73 -5.19 0.76
CA ALA A 13 1.69 -6.04 1.48
C ALA A 13 3.11 -5.45 1.44
N GLY A 14 3.59 -5.04 0.27
CA GLY A 14 4.91 -4.45 0.09
C GLY A 14 5.10 -3.18 0.91
N GLN A 15 4.11 -2.28 0.94
CA GLN A 15 4.17 -1.05 1.75
C GLN A 15 4.24 -1.35 3.25
N ILE A 16 3.49 -2.34 3.73
CA ILE A 16 3.51 -2.76 5.12
C ILE A 16 4.87 -3.37 5.51
N MET A 17 5.43 -4.22 4.65
CA MET A 17 6.76 -4.81 4.84
C MET A 17 7.86 -3.75 4.84
N LEU A 18 7.80 -2.78 3.92
CA LEU A 18 8.72 -1.65 3.87
C LEU A 18 8.64 -0.82 5.14
N LYS A 19 7.43 -0.46 5.59
CA LYS A 19 7.22 0.31 6.82
C LYS A 19 7.74 -0.44 8.04
N HIS A 20 7.50 -1.75 8.13
CA HIS A 20 8.03 -2.60 9.20
C HIS A 20 9.56 -2.65 9.17
N GLY A 21 10.16 -2.92 8.01
CA GLY A 21 11.61 -2.96 7.84
C GLY A 21 12.29 -1.62 8.16
N MET A 22 11.69 -0.51 7.74
CA MET A 22 12.19 0.84 8.06
C MET A 22 12.15 1.13 9.56
N ARG A 23 11.09 0.71 10.27
CA ARG A 23 11.03 0.85 11.74
C ARG A 23 12.15 0.07 12.42
N SER A 24 12.40 -1.17 11.99
CA SER A 24 13.50 -1.99 12.51
C SER A 24 14.87 -1.37 12.22
N ALA A 25 15.07 -0.85 11.00
CA ALA A 25 16.31 -0.17 10.61
C ALA A 25 16.55 1.13 11.42
N SER A 26 15.48 1.88 11.71
CA SER A 26 15.54 3.09 12.55
C SER A 26 15.75 2.78 14.03
N ALA A 27 15.10 1.74 14.58
CA ALA A 27 15.28 1.35 15.98
C ALA A 27 16.70 0.83 16.27
N ALA A 28 17.34 0.20 15.29
CA ALA A 28 18.72 -0.27 15.37
C ALA A 28 19.76 0.84 15.12
N ALA A 29 19.35 2.11 15.04
CA ALA A 29 20.25 3.24 14.81
C ALA A 29 20.58 3.99 16.11
N PRO A 30 21.67 3.64 16.82
CA PRO A 30 22.30 4.58 17.72
C PRO A 30 22.92 5.71 16.90
N ASP A 31 22.80 6.94 17.43
CA ASP A 31 23.30 8.16 16.82
C ASP A 31 24.76 8.00 16.36
N GLY A 32 25.02 8.19 15.05
CA GLY A 32 26.36 8.47 14.53
C GLY A 32 27.12 7.37 13.75
N GLY A 33 26.58 6.16 13.54
CA GLY A 33 27.35 5.06 12.91
C GLY A 33 27.15 4.84 11.41
N VAL A 34 25.93 4.49 11.00
CA VAL A 34 25.60 4.06 9.62
C VAL A 34 24.39 4.83 9.12
N PRO A 35 24.42 5.40 7.90
CA PRO A 35 23.28 6.07 7.31
C PRO A 35 22.05 5.15 7.26
N LEU A 36 20.88 5.70 7.61
CA LEU A 36 19.62 4.95 7.64
C LEU A 36 19.32 4.25 6.31
N ALA A 37 19.61 4.90 5.18
CA ALA A 37 19.43 4.33 3.85
C ALA A 37 20.23 3.04 3.63
N MET A 38 21.47 2.98 4.13
CA MET A 38 22.34 1.82 3.97
C MET A 38 21.89 0.65 4.86
N ARG A 39 21.38 0.95 6.07
CA ARG A 39 20.75 -0.05 6.95
C ARG A 39 19.42 -0.55 6.40
N ALA A 40 18.62 0.34 5.84
CA ALA A 40 17.39 -0.04 5.16
C ALA A 40 17.69 -1.01 4.02
N ALA A 41 18.72 -0.73 3.22
CA ALA A 41 19.15 -1.61 2.13
C ALA A 41 19.63 -3.01 2.61
N THR A 42 20.18 -3.13 3.82
CA THR A 42 20.59 -4.42 4.40
C THR A 42 19.50 -5.10 5.22
N THR A 43 18.35 -4.47 5.42
CA THR A 43 17.24 -5.04 6.19
C THR A 43 16.40 -5.98 5.29
N PRO A 44 16.30 -7.28 5.60
CA PRO A 44 15.61 -8.25 4.74
C PRO A 44 14.16 -7.87 4.43
N TRP A 45 13.44 -7.31 5.41
CA TRP A 45 12.07 -6.84 5.25
C TRP A 45 11.93 -5.68 4.26
N VAL A 46 12.93 -4.78 4.20
CA VAL A 46 12.93 -3.67 3.25
C VAL A 46 13.18 -4.20 1.84
N VAL A 47 14.17 -5.07 1.66
CA VAL A 47 14.48 -5.67 0.36
C VAL A 47 13.30 -6.47 -0.17
N LEU A 48 12.70 -7.32 0.68
CA LEU A 48 11.53 -8.12 0.31
C LEU A 48 10.32 -7.24 0.01
N GLY A 49 10.06 -6.23 0.85
CA GLY A 49 8.98 -5.26 0.61
C GLY A 49 9.17 -4.48 -0.69
N LEU A 50 10.41 -4.10 -1.03
CA LEU A 50 10.75 -3.42 -2.27
C LEU A 50 10.54 -4.32 -3.49
N ALA A 51 10.96 -5.59 -3.41
CA ALA A 51 10.75 -6.56 -4.47
C ALA A 51 9.25 -6.80 -4.74
N VAL A 52 8.46 -6.98 -3.68
CA VAL A 52 7.00 -7.13 -3.78
C VAL A 52 6.35 -5.87 -4.36
N PHE A 53 6.80 -4.68 -3.91
CA PHE A 53 6.29 -3.41 -4.43
C PHE A 53 6.65 -3.19 -5.90
N ALA A 54 7.86 -3.56 -6.32
CA ALA A 54 8.28 -3.51 -7.72
C ALA A 54 7.45 -4.45 -8.61
N LEU A 55 7.21 -5.69 -8.17
CA LEU A 55 6.33 -6.63 -8.87
C LEU A 55 4.90 -6.11 -8.99
N SER A 56 4.39 -5.52 -7.91
CA SER A 56 3.10 -4.83 -7.90
C SER A 56 3.05 -3.71 -8.94
N ALA A 57 4.09 -2.87 -9.02
CA ALA A 57 4.16 -1.78 -9.98
C ALA A 57 4.14 -2.29 -11.44
N VAL A 58 4.84 -3.40 -11.73
CA VAL A 58 4.80 -4.05 -13.05
C VAL A 58 3.39 -4.57 -13.38
N ALA A 59 2.72 -5.22 -12.42
CA ALA A 59 1.35 -5.69 -12.59
C ALA A 59 0.35 -4.52 -12.76
N TRP A 60 0.59 -3.40 -12.07
CA TRP A 60 -0.19 -2.16 -12.19
C TRP A 60 -0.03 -1.53 -13.57
N MET A 61 1.21 -1.36 -14.05
CA MET A 61 1.49 -0.84 -15.40
C MET A 61 0.86 -1.73 -16.49
N SER A 62 0.97 -3.06 -16.35
CA SER A 62 0.35 -4.02 -17.26
C SER A 62 -1.18 -3.94 -17.25
N THR A 63 -1.77 -3.61 -16.10
CA THR A 63 -3.21 -3.39 -15.94
C THR A 63 -3.64 -2.10 -16.64
N LEU A 64 -2.92 -1.00 -16.44
CA LEU A 64 -3.21 0.29 -17.07
C LEU A 64 -3.12 0.23 -18.60
N ALA A 65 -2.27 -0.65 -19.14
CA ALA A 65 -2.19 -0.89 -20.58
C ALA A 65 -3.45 -1.58 -21.16
N ARG A 66 -4.27 -2.23 -20.34
CA ARG A 66 -5.39 -3.08 -20.79
C ARG A 66 -6.76 -2.63 -20.29
N VAL A 67 -6.80 -1.88 -19.19
CA VAL A 67 -8.02 -1.50 -18.48
C VAL A 67 -8.10 0.02 -18.43
N PRO A 68 -9.26 0.64 -18.74
CA PRO A 68 -9.45 2.07 -18.60
C PRO A 68 -9.15 2.53 -17.18
N LEU A 69 -8.48 3.68 -17.06
CA LEU A 69 -8.15 4.30 -15.76
C LEU A 69 -9.37 4.40 -14.85
N SER A 70 -10.52 4.77 -15.43
CA SER A 70 -11.78 4.93 -14.69
C SER A 70 -12.26 3.64 -14.02
N THR A 71 -11.86 2.46 -14.50
CA THR A 71 -12.10 1.16 -13.85
C THR A 71 -10.99 0.82 -12.86
N ALA A 72 -9.74 1.23 -13.10
CA ALA A 72 -8.60 0.91 -12.25
C ALA A 72 -8.55 1.72 -10.94
N TYR A 73 -8.85 3.02 -10.98
CA TYR A 73 -8.85 3.91 -9.81
C TYR A 73 -9.72 3.39 -8.65
N PRO A 74 -10.94 2.88 -8.91
CA PRO A 74 -11.74 2.20 -7.90
C PRO A 74 -10.99 1.18 -7.05
N PHE A 75 -10.23 0.30 -7.69
CA PHE A 75 -9.46 -0.72 -6.99
C PHE A 75 -8.20 -0.18 -6.34
N ASN A 76 -7.60 0.88 -6.88
CA ASN A 76 -6.49 1.55 -6.21
C ASN A 76 -6.93 2.18 -4.89
N ALA A 77 -8.13 2.78 -4.85
CA ALA A 77 -8.73 3.29 -3.61
C ALA A 77 -8.98 2.16 -2.60
N LEU A 78 -9.45 0.99 -3.06
CA LEU A 78 -9.55 -0.21 -2.22
C LEU A 78 -8.17 -0.63 -1.67
N GLY A 79 -7.12 -0.53 -2.47
CA GLY A 79 -5.73 -0.74 -2.04
C GLY A 79 -5.30 0.16 -0.90
N TYR A 80 -5.62 1.44 -0.99
CA TYR A 80 -5.38 2.40 0.08
C TYR A 80 -6.08 1.98 1.38
N LEU A 81 -7.35 1.59 1.32
CA LEU A 81 -8.07 1.06 2.49
C LEU A 81 -7.39 -0.16 3.09
N LEU A 82 -6.95 -1.11 2.26
CA LEU A 82 -6.21 -2.28 2.72
C LEU A 82 -4.92 -1.90 3.43
N ILE A 83 -4.19 -0.89 2.93
CA ILE A 83 -2.99 -0.37 3.58
C ILE A 83 -3.34 0.24 4.95
N VAL A 84 -4.37 1.06 5.04
CA VAL A 84 -4.80 1.69 6.31
C VAL A 84 -5.20 0.63 7.33
N VAL A 85 -6.01 -0.35 6.92
CA VAL A 85 -6.43 -1.46 7.78
C VAL A 85 -5.23 -2.30 8.21
N ALA A 86 -4.36 -2.69 7.29
CA ALA A 86 -3.17 -3.48 7.60
C ALA A 86 -2.16 -2.70 8.46
N ALA A 87 -2.02 -1.38 8.27
CA ALA A 87 -1.18 -0.54 9.12
C ALA A 87 -1.74 -0.46 10.56
N SER A 88 -3.07 -0.36 10.69
CA SER A 88 -3.76 -0.39 11.98
C SER A 88 -3.60 -1.75 12.68
N THR A 89 -3.78 -2.86 11.97
CA THR A 89 -3.78 -4.21 12.58
C THR A 89 -2.39 -4.83 12.72
N VAL A 90 -1.54 -4.74 11.70
CA VAL A 90 -0.20 -5.37 11.68
C VAL A 90 0.82 -4.50 12.39
N LEU A 91 0.82 -3.20 12.10
CA LEU A 91 1.80 -2.26 12.66
C LEU A 91 1.32 -1.58 13.96
N HIS A 92 0.09 -1.86 14.39
CA HIS A 92 -0.54 -1.28 15.57
C HIS A 92 -0.42 0.26 15.57
N GLU A 93 -0.48 0.88 14.39
CA GLU A 93 -0.46 2.34 14.28
C GLU A 93 -1.75 2.91 14.87
N ARG A 94 -1.60 3.92 15.75
CA ARG A 94 -2.73 4.69 16.29
C ARG A 94 -3.43 5.38 15.12
N THR A 95 -4.48 4.73 14.64
CA THR A 95 -5.34 5.21 13.57
C THR A 95 -6.45 6.03 14.22
N SER A 96 -6.49 7.32 13.91
CA SER A 96 -7.48 8.24 14.49
C SER A 96 -8.89 7.87 14.02
N LEU A 97 -9.90 8.20 14.85
CA LEU A 97 -11.31 8.09 14.44
C LEU A 97 -11.56 8.85 13.13
N TRP A 98 -10.86 9.97 12.91
CA TRP A 98 -10.92 10.74 11.67
C TRP A 98 -10.36 10.01 10.45
N THR A 99 -9.33 9.17 10.63
CA THR A 99 -8.78 8.33 9.56
C THR A 99 -9.80 7.29 9.12
N TRP A 100 -10.52 6.69 10.07
CA TRP A 100 -11.60 5.75 9.79
C TRP A 100 -12.80 6.43 9.13
N ALA A 101 -13.21 7.61 9.62
CA ALA A 101 -14.28 8.39 9.01
C ALA A 101 -13.94 8.80 7.57
N GLY A 102 -12.73 9.31 7.31
CA GLY A 102 -12.26 9.63 5.97
C GLY A 102 -12.19 8.39 5.07
N SER A 103 -11.73 7.25 5.61
CA SER A 103 -11.71 5.98 4.88
C SER A 103 -13.11 5.53 4.46
N LEU A 104 -14.11 5.67 5.34
CA LEU A 104 -15.52 5.40 5.01
C LEU A 104 -16.05 6.33 3.91
N VAL A 105 -15.68 7.61 3.93
CA VAL A 105 -16.05 8.56 2.87
C VAL A 105 -15.42 8.16 1.53
N VAL A 106 -14.17 7.69 1.52
CA VAL A 106 -13.53 7.16 0.31
C VAL A 106 -14.27 5.93 -0.21
N VAL A 107 -14.67 4.99 0.67
CA VAL A 107 -15.50 3.82 0.29
C VAL A 107 -16.84 4.27 -0.28
N ALA A 108 -17.51 5.23 0.36
CA ALA A 108 -18.81 5.73 -0.09
C ALA A 108 -18.69 6.41 -1.47
N GLY A 109 -17.69 7.27 -1.68
CA GLY A 109 -17.41 7.88 -2.97
C GLY A 109 -17.10 6.85 -4.05
N LEU A 110 -16.36 5.80 -3.68
CA LEU A 110 -16.09 4.66 -4.56
C LEU A 110 -17.38 3.92 -4.98
N LEU A 111 -18.27 3.62 -4.03
CA LEU A 111 -19.56 2.98 -4.30
C LEU A 111 -20.42 3.86 -5.21
N MET A 112 -20.45 5.18 -5.01
CA MET A 112 -21.15 6.12 -5.89
C MET A 112 -20.58 6.11 -7.32
N VAL A 113 -19.25 6.13 -7.47
CA VAL A 113 -18.61 6.05 -8.79
C VAL A 113 -18.95 4.73 -9.49
N MET A 114 -18.98 3.61 -8.76
CA MET A 114 -19.37 2.31 -9.33
C MET A 114 -20.85 2.27 -9.69
N ALA A 115 -21.73 2.84 -8.87
CA ALA A 115 -23.16 2.91 -9.14
C ALA A 115 -23.47 3.78 -10.37
N GLY A 116 -22.82 4.94 -10.51
CA GLY A 116 -23.00 5.83 -11.67
C GLY A 116 -22.49 5.28 -13.00
N ARG A 117 -21.77 4.15 -13.01
CA ARG A 117 -21.36 3.45 -14.24
C ARG A 117 -22.36 2.41 -14.73
N GLN A 118 -23.32 2.02 -13.89
CA GLN A 118 -24.37 1.06 -14.24
C GLN A 118 -25.61 1.74 -14.83
N SER A 119 -25.69 3.07 -14.73
CA SER A 119 -26.73 3.94 -15.29
C SER A 119 -26.30 4.52 -16.63
#